data_AF-A0A920P1R6-F1
#
_entry.id   AF-A0A920P1R6-F1
#
_cell.length_a   1.000
_cell.length_b   1.000
_cell.length_c   1.000
_cell.angle_alpha   90.00
_cell.angle_beta   90.00
_cell.angle_gamma   90.00
#
_symmetry.space_group_name_H-M   'P 1'
#
loop_
_entity.id
_entity.type
_entity.pdbx_description
1 polymer ?
#
loop_
_entity_poly.entity_id
_entity_poly.type
_entity_poly.pdbx_seq_one_letter_code
_entity_poly.pdbx_strand_id
1 'polypeptide(L)'
;MIEKFNGIIYLIIFLVHFIGLGVYAFQLIIGTKKFREKFQIDETASTMMRMCGALFLGAVLMAIYIMFVRPGGVEGTWGFFNLVFYKTYDLFSEYLFYKD
;
A
#
# COMPACT_ATOMS: atom_id res chain seq x y z
N MET A 1 -15.57 -8.99 13.41
CA MET A 1 -14.38 -8.75 12.56
C MET A 1 -14.38 -9.72 11.38
N ILE A 2 -14.31 -11.04 11.61
CA ILE A 2 -14.33 -12.05 10.55
C ILE A 2 -15.66 -12.05 9.76
N GLU A 3 -16.80 -11.91 10.46
CA GLU A 3 -18.12 -11.78 9.80
C GLU A 3 -18.25 -10.49 8.97
N LYS A 4 -17.59 -9.39 9.40
CA LYS A 4 -17.54 -8.12 8.65
C LYS A 4 -16.69 -8.19 7.38
N PHE A 5 -15.85 -9.22 7.26
CA PHE A 5 -14.93 -9.45 6.16
C PHE A 5 -15.40 -10.56 5.21
N ASN A 6 -16.65 -11.03 5.36
CA ASN A 6 -17.21 -12.10 4.54
C ASN A 6 -16.32 -13.37 4.52
N GLY A 7 -15.66 -13.67 5.65
CA GLY A 7 -14.79 -14.83 5.83
C GLY A 7 -13.35 -14.52 6.21
N ILE A 8 -12.65 -15.51 6.76
CA ILE A 8 -11.29 -15.37 7.29
C ILE A 8 -10.23 -15.19 6.19
N ILE A 9 -10.49 -15.70 4.99
CA ILE A 9 -9.57 -15.62 3.84
C ILE A 9 -9.38 -14.17 3.41
N TYR A 10 -10.48 -13.39 3.29
CA TYR A 10 -10.40 -11.97 2.92
C TYR A 10 -9.69 -11.14 3.99
N LEU A 11 -9.87 -11.50 5.27
CA LEU A 11 -9.15 -10.85 6.36
C LEU A 11 -7.62 -11.08 6.26
N ILE A 12 -7.19 -12.31 5.93
CA ILE A 12 -5.77 -12.64 5.76
C ILE A 12 -5.18 -11.88 4.57
N ILE A 13 -5.85 -11.89 3.41
CA ILE A 13 -5.40 -11.16 2.22
C ILE A 13 -5.29 -9.66 2.52
N PHE A 14 -6.29 -9.10 3.21
CA PHE A 14 -6.28 -7.71 3.64
C PHE A 14 -5.06 -7.40 4.50
N LEU A 15 -4.80 -8.19 5.54
CA LEU A 15 -3.69 -7.97 6.45
C LEU A 15 -2.35 -8.06 5.74
N VAL A 16 -2.12 -9.10 4.94
CA VAL A 16 -0.85 -9.27 4.19
C VAL A 16 -0.62 -8.11 3.24
N HIS A 17 -1.65 -7.68 2.50
CA HIS A 17 -1.51 -6.60 1.53
C HIS A 17 -1.23 -5.24 2.19
N PHE A 18 -1.97 -4.88 3.24
CA PHE A 18 -1.79 -3.59 3.91
C PHE A 18 -0.55 -3.52 4.79
N ILE A 19 -0.08 -4.66 5.34
CA ILE A 19 1.22 -4.71 6.00
C ILE A 19 2.34 -4.49 4.99
N GLY A 20 2.29 -5.16 3.83
CA GLY A 20 3.26 -4.95 2.74
C GLY A 20 3.27 -3.51 2.25
N LEU A 21 2.09 -2.95 1.98
CA LEU A 21 1.92 -1.56 1.55
C LEU A 21 2.42 -0.56 2.61
N GLY A 22 2.14 -0.82 3.89
CA GLY A 22 2.59 0.01 5.01
C GLY A 22 4.11 0.03 5.19
N VAL A 23 4.75 -1.14 5.11
CA VAL A 23 6.22 -1.24 5.15
C VAL A 23 6.83 -0.48 3.96
N TYR A 24 6.25 -0.61 2.77
CA TYR A 24 6.72 0.09 1.58
C TYR A 24 6.55 1.62 1.69
N ALA A 25 5.38 2.09 2.12
CA ALA A 25 5.13 3.51 2.37
C ALA A 25 6.13 4.08 3.39
N PHE A 26 6.42 3.33 4.46
CA PHE A 26 7.40 3.73 5.46
C PHE A 26 8.83 3.84 4.89
N GLN A 27 9.22 2.90 4.02
CA GLN A 27 10.51 2.96 3.33
C GLN A 27 10.60 4.17 2.38
N LEU A 28 9.50 4.55 1.71
CA LEU A 28 9.48 5.72 0.84
C LEU A 28 9.51 7.05 1.61
N ILE A 29 8.86 7.15 2.77
CA ILE A 29 8.79 8.37 3.57
C ILE A 29 10.04 8.59 4.43
N ILE A 30 10.40 7.59 5.24
CA ILE A 30 11.46 7.68 6.25
C ILE A 30 12.76 7.07 5.74
N GLY A 31 12.65 5.94 5.04
CA GLY A 31 13.78 5.20 4.49
C GLY A 31 14.29 5.72 3.13
N THR A 32 13.84 6.89 2.66
CA THR A 32 14.04 7.34 1.27
C THR A 32 15.50 7.29 0.85
N LYS A 33 16.44 7.65 1.75
CA LYS A 33 17.88 7.64 1.46
C LYS A 33 18.41 6.22 1.15
N LYS A 34 18.11 5.25 2.00
CA LYS A 34 18.50 3.84 1.79
C LYS A 34 17.82 3.25 0.56
N PHE A 35 16.58 3.65 0.29
CA PHE A 35 15.84 3.21 -0.89
C PHE A 35 16.46 3.79 -2.17
N ARG A 36 16.78 5.09 -2.19
CA ARG A 36 17.50 5.73 -3.30
C ARG A 36 18.83 5.07 -3.59
N GLU A 37 19.64 4.82 -2.55
CA GLU A 37 20.94 4.15 -2.67
C GLU A 37 20.80 2.74 -3.26
N LYS A 38 19.75 2.00 -2.89
CA LYS A 38 19.49 0.65 -3.41
C LYS A 38 19.12 0.64 -4.89
N PHE A 39 18.39 1.64 -5.36
CA PHE A 39 17.87 1.72 -6.73
C PHE A 39 18.62 2.74 -7.61
N GLN A 40 19.74 3.29 -7.12
CA GLN A 40 20.53 4.32 -7.80
C GLN A 40 19.71 5.53 -8.26
N ILE A 41 18.70 5.91 -7.46
CA ILE A 41 17.79 7.01 -7.77
C ILE A 41 18.42 8.34 -7.35
N ASP A 42 18.39 9.32 -8.26
CA ASP A 42 18.92 10.67 -8.03
C ASP A 42 18.28 11.37 -6.82
N GLU A 43 19.03 12.28 -6.19
CA GLU A 43 18.58 12.98 -4.98
C GLU A 43 17.36 13.87 -5.19
N THR A 44 17.20 14.42 -6.39
CA THR A 44 16.05 15.25 -6.77
C THR A 44 14.72 14.50 -6.70
N ALA A 45 14.72 13.17 -6.88
CA ALA A 45 13.52 12.35 -6.80
C ALA A 45 13.02 12.10 -5.37
N SER A 46 13.79 12.48 -4.34
CA SER A 46 13.43 12.26 -2.92
C SER A 46 12.06 12.84 -2.57
N THR A 47 11.73 14.03 -3.08
CA THR A 47 10.45 14.69 -2.81
C THR A 47 9.30 13.93 -3.44
N MET A 48 9.45 13.49 -4.69
CA MET A 48 8.45 12.70 -5.40
C MET A 48 8.20 11.35 -4.71
N MET A 49 9.27 10.66 -4.30
CA MET A 49 9.18 9.38 -3.58
C MET A 49 8.43 9.51 -2.25
N ARG A 50 8.70 10.58 -1.48
CA ARG A 50 7.99 10.85 -0.22
C ARG A 50 6.52 11.20 -0.46
N MET A 51 6.21 11.94 -1.53
CA MET A 51 4.83 12.23 -1.92
C MET A 51 4.08 10.93 -2.29
N CYS A 52 4.69 10.05 -3.08
CA CYS A 52 4.13 8.72 -3.37
C CYS A 52 3.95 7.89 -2.10
N GLY A 53 4.95 7.87 -1.21
CA GLY A 53 4.86 7.20 0.08
C GLY A 53 3.72 7.72 0.95
N ALA A 54 3.51 9.04 0.98
CA ALA A 54 2.41 9.67 1.73
C ALA A 54 1.03 9.28 1.18
N LEU A 55 0.88 9.15 -0.15
CA LEU A 55 -0.35 8.65 -0.77
C LEU A 55 -0.64 7.19 -0.35
N PHE A 56 0.40 6.34 -0.33
CA PHE A 56 0.26 4.96 0.15
C PHE A 56 -0.04 4.89 1.66
N LEU A 57 0.57 5.76 2.47
CA LEU A 57 0.25 5.89 3.89
C LEU A 57 -1.22 6.28 4.10
N GLY A 58 -1.76 7.19 3.28
CA GLY A 58 -3.17 7.55 3.28
C GLY A 58 -4.09 6.35 3.00
N ALA A 59 -3.71 5.48 2.05
CA ALA A 59 -4.43 4.23 1.80
C ALA A 59 -4.36 3.27 3.00
N VAL A 60 -3.21 3.15 3.66
CA VAL A 60 -3.05 2.33 4.88
C VAL A 60 -3.91 2.86 6.03
N LEU A 61 -4.00 4.18 6.20
CA LEU A 61 -4.89 4.80 7.20
C LEU A 61 -6.37 4.49 6.90
N MET A 62 -6.79 4.57 5.64
CA MET A 62 -8.15 4.18 5.26
C MET A 62 -8.41 2.68 5.49
N ALA A 63 -7.42 1.83 5.29
CA ALA A 63 -7.54 0.42 5.60
C ALA A 63 -7.72 0.15 7.11
N ILE A 64 -6.98 0.86 7.97
CA ILE A 64 -7.17 0.80 9.43
C ILE A 64 -8.60 1.25 9.80
N TYR A 65 -9.09 2.33 9.18
CA TYR A 65 -10.46 2.81 9.39
C TYR A 65 -11.53 1.77 8.99
N ILE A 66 -11.38 1.14 7.82
CA ILE A 66 -12.29 0.09 7.34
C ILE A 66 -12.28 -1.11 8.30
N MET A 67 -11.13 -1.44 8.88
CA MET A 67 -10.97 -2.58 9.78
C MET A 67 -11.64 -2.35 11.15
N PHE A 68 -11.42 -1.19 11.78
CA PHE A 68 -11.82 -0.96 13.18
C PHE A 68 -13.07 -0.11 13.36
N VAL A 69 -13.30 0.88 12.51
CA VAL A 69 -14.30 1.93 12.75
C VAL A 69 -15.57 1.70 11.93
N ARG A 70 -15.47 1.11 10.73
CA ARG A 70 -16.63 0.99 9.83
C ARG A 70 -17.62 -0.10 10.29
N PRO A 71 -18.92 0.23 10.45
CA PRO A 71 -19.94 -0.75 10.85
C PRO A 71 -20.18 -1.82 9.77
N GLY A 72 -20.17 -1.44 8.48
CA GLY A 72 -20.33 -2.36 7.34
C GLY A 72 -19.06 -3.03 6.83
N GLY A 73 -17.93 -2.93 7.56
CA GLY A 73 -16.68 -3.61 7.20
C GLY A 73 -16.25 -3.36 5.75
N VAL A 74 -16.10 -4.45 4.99
CA VAL A 74 -15.61 -4.48 3.59
C VAL A 74 -16.74 -4.18 2.57
N GLU A 75 -18.00 -4.23 3.01
CA GLU A 75 -19.17 -4.14 2.13
C GLU A 75 -19.28 -2.74 1.50
N GLY A 76 -19.20 -2.65 0.18
CA GLY A 76 -19.18 -1.36 -0.54
C GLY A 76 -17.82 -0.66 -0.63
N THR A 77 -16.74 -1.26 -0.13
CA THR A 77 -15.36 -0.72 -0.27
C THR A 77 -14.58 -1.35 -1.43
N TRP A 78 -15.25 -2.15 -2.27
CA TRP A 78 -14.66 -2.81 -3.44
C TRP A 78 -13.93 -1.86 -4.40
N GLY A 79 -14.42 -0.63 -4.59
CA GLY A 79 -13.74 0.38 -5.40
C GLY A 79 -12.36 0.76 -4.84
N PHE A 80 -12.26 0.93 -3.52
CA PHE A 80 -11.00 1.22 -2.84
C PHE A 80 -10.02 0.05 -2.98
N PHE A 81 -10.49 -1.19 -2.79
CA PHE A 81 -9.65 -2.37 -2.98
C PHE A 81 -9.13 -2.51 -4.39
N ASN A 82 -10.00 -2.37 -5.40
CA ASN A 82 -9.57 -2.45 -6.79
C ASN A 82 -8.51 -1.40 -7.12
N LEU A 83 -8.67 -0.16 -6.64
CA LEU A 83 -7.69 0.90 -6.87
C LEU A 83 -6.35 0.62 -6.18
N VAL A 84 -6.37 0.14 -4.93
CA VAL A 84 -5.13 -0.18 -4.20
C VAL A 84 -4.44 -1.41 -4.82
N PHE A 85 -5.18 -2.48 -5.14
CA PHE A 85 -4.62 -3.67 -5.78
C PHE A 85 -4.07 -3.37 -7.18
N TYR A 86 -4.79 -2.59 -7.98
CA TYR A 86 -4.32 -2.18 -9.31
C TYR A 86 -3.05 -1.34 -9.23
N LYS A 87 -3.00 -0.34 -8.32
CA LYS A 87 -1.80 0.47 -8.10
C LYS A 87 -0.60 -0.35 -7.62
N THR A 88 -0.82 -1.36 -6.78
CA THR A 88 0.24 -2.28 -6.34
C THR A 88 0.69 -3.20 -7.48
N TYR A 89 -0.21 -3.64 -8.35
CA TYR A 89 0.13 -4.45 -9.53
C TYR A 89 0.95 -3.66 -10.55
N ASP A 90 0.54 -2.44 -10.86
CA ASP A 90 1.26 -1.51 -11.73
C ASP A 90 2.71 -1.31 -11.24
N LEU A 91 2.87 -1.00 -9.96
CA LEU A 91 4.18 -0.85 -9.32
C LEU A 91 5.02 -2.15 -9.35
N PHE A 92 4.38 -3.31 -9.19
CA PHE A 92 5.06 -4.61 -9.27
C PHE A 92 5.53 -4.92 -10.69
N SER A 93 4.72 -4.60 -11.71
CA SER A 93 5.14 -4.75 -13.11
C SER A 93 6.32 -3.85 -13.45
N GLU A 94 6.31 -2.61 -12.98
CA GLU A 94 7.41 -1.66 -13.18
C GLU A 94 8.72 -2.17 -12.54
N TYR A 95 8.64 -2.80 -11.35
CA TYR A 95 9.80 -3.45 -10.72
C TYR A 95 10.34 -4.65 -11.52
N LEU A 96 9.48 -5.35 -12.24
CA LEU A 96 9.85 -6.50 -13.06
C LEU A 96 10.52 -6.06 -14.38
N PHE A 97 9.99 -5.00 -15.01
CA PHE A 97 10.46 -4.48 -16.30
C PHE A 97 11.70 -3.58 -16.20
N TYR A 98 11.96 -2.95 -15.05
CA TYR A 98 13.18 -2.13 -14.85
C TYR A 98 14.40 -2.96 -14.44
N LYS A 99 14.26 -4.30 -14.35
CA LYS A 99 15.35 -5.20 -13.98
C LYS A 99 16.14 -5.72 -15.19
N ASP A 100 15.80 -5.30 -16.40
CA ASP A 100 16.47 -5.64 -17.65
C ASP A 100 17.28 -4.45 -18.22
#